data_AF-A0A2P4SNT1-F1
#
_entry.id   AF-A0A2P4SNT1-F1
#
_cell.length_a   1.000
_cell.length_b   1.000
_cell.length_c   1.000
_cell.angle_alpha   90.00
_cell.angle_beta   90.00
_cell.angle_gamma   90.00
#
_symmetry.space_group_name_H-M   'P 1'
#
loop_
_entity.id
_entity.type
_entity.pdbx_description
1 polymer ?
#
loop_
_entity_poly.entity_id
_entity_poly.type
_entity_poly.pdbx_seq_one_letter_code
_entity_poly.pdbx_strand_id
1 'polypeptide(L)'
;IVFLLYSEEEAKFGARRLARCLQKLGFQVIFTDFKVVNVLAVCNMPFEIRLPEFTKNNRPHASYEPELHPAVCYRIKTLRATLQIFSTGSITVTGILMP
;
A
#
# COMPACT_ATOMS: atom_id res chain seq x y z
N ILE A 1 9.65 -8.50 9.20
CA ILE A 1 8.62 -9.41 8.65
C ILE A 1 7.54 -8.53 8.05
N VAL A 2 7.23 -8.70 6.75
CA VAL A 2 6.17 -7.94 6.07
C VAL A 2 4.89 -8.75 6.15
N PHE A 3 3.80 -8.11 6.53
CA PHE A 3 2.49 -8.73 6.64
C PHE A 3 1.53 -8.09 5.65
N LEU A 4 0.84 -8.92 4.86
CA LEU A 4 -0.34 -8.53 4.11
C LEU A 4 -1.54 -8.87 4.99
N LEU A 5 -1.90 -7.98 5.90
CA LEU A 5 -2.98 -8.19 6.87
C LEU A 5 -3.98 -7.05 6.76
N TYR A 6 -5.27 -7.37 6.88
CA TYR A 6 -6.36 -6.48 6.53
C TYR A 6 -6.62 -5.41 7.59
N SER A 7 -6.11 -5.61 8.80
CA SER A 7 -6.19 -4.64 9.91
C SER A 7 -4.90 -4.58 10.72
N GLU A 8 -4.72 -3.49 11.46
CA GLU A 8 -3.61 -3.34 12.41
C GLU A 8 -3.64 -4.42 13.51
N GLU A 9 -4.84 -4.79 13.98
CA GLU A 9 -4.99 -5.82 15.01
C GLU A 9 -4.52 -7.18 14.51
N GLU A 10 -4.91 -7.56 13.30
CA GLU A 10 -4.43 -8.78 12.65
C GLU A 10 -2.93 -8.73 12.45
N ALA A 11 -2.39 -7.58 12.00
CA ALA A 11 -0.97 -7.36 11.82
C ALA A 11 -0.18 -7.61 13.11
N LYS A 12 -0.67 -7.06 14.23
CA LYS A 12 -0.08 -7.25 15.55
C LYS A 12 -0.20 -8.70 16.02
N PHE A 13 -1.34 -9.35 15.80
CA PHE A 13 -1.54 -10.75 16.16
C PHE A 13 -0.62 -11.69 15.37
N GLY A 14 -0.50 -11.49 14.06
CA GLY A 14 0.42 -12.23 13.19
C GLY A 14 1.88 -12.07 13.62
N ALA A 15 2.29 -10.84 13.92
CA ALA A 15 3.64 -10.54 14.42
C ALA A 15 3.92 -11.25 15.76
N ARG A 16 2.95 -11.28 16.68
CA ARG A 16 3.07 -12.02 17.95
C ARG A 16 3.18 -13.53 17.73
N ARG A 17 2.43 -14.10 16.79
CA ARG A 17 2.52 -15.54 16.46
C ARG A 17 3.92 -15.90 15.97
N LEU A 18 4.53 -15.05 15.15
CA LEU A 18 5.90 -15.29 14.67
C LEU A 18 6.94 -15.15 15.77
N ALA A 19 6.82 -14.14 16.63
CA ALA A 19 7.67 -14.04 17.82
C ALA A 19 7.57 -15.33 18.66
N ARG A 20 6.37 -15.89 18.82
CA ARG A 20 6.15 -17.16 19.53
C ARG A 20 6.78 -18.36 18.81
N CYS A 21 6.72 -18.41 17.48
CA CYS A 21 7.41 -19.45 16.71
C CYS A 21 8.92 -19.39 16.90
N LEU A 22 9.51 -18.19 16.88
CA LEU A 22 10.95 -18.02 17.12
C LEU A 22 11.35 -18.41 18.55
N GLN A 23 10.53 -18.08 19.56
CA GLN A 23 10.74 -18.56 20.93
C GLN A 23 10.75 -20.09 21.01
N LYS A 24 9.84 -20.77 20.31
CA LYS A 24 9.79 -22.24 20.27
C LYS A 24 11.02 -22.87 19.61
N LEU A 25 11.71 -22.13 18.74
CA LEU A 25 12.97 -22.55 18.12
C LEU A 25 14.19 -22.30 19.03
N GLY A 26 13.99 -21.82 20.26
CA GLY A 26 15.06 -21.58 21.24
C GLY A 26 15.67 -20.17 21.19
N PHE A 27 15.16 -19.28 20.33
CA PHE A 27 15.62 -17.89 20.29
C PHE A 27 15.03 -17.07 21.44
N GLN A 28 15.87 -16.27 22.09
CA GLN A 28 15.46 -15.28 23.09
C GLN A 28 14.82 -14.07 22.38
N VAL A 29 13.52 -14.17 22.09
CA VAL A 29 12.77 -13.11 21.40
C VAL A 29 11.82 -12.40 22.36
N ILE A 30 11.91 -11.07 22.38
CA ILE A 30 10.98 -10.17 23.09
C ILE A 30 10.20 -9.40 22.02
N PHE A 31 8.88 -9.35 22.16
CA PHE A 31 8.02 -8.60 21.24
C PHE A 31 7.86 -7.15 21.73
N THR A 32 8.59 -6.22 21.13
CA THR A 32 8.54 -4.78 21.42
C THR A 32 8.45 -3.97 20.11
N ASP A 33 8.17 -2.67 20.22
CA ASP A 33 8.29 -1.71 19.11
C ASP A 33 7.51 -2.07 17.84
N PHE A 34 6.33 -2.69 18.01
CA PHE A 34 5.45 -2.96 16.88
C PHE A 34 5.03 -1.64 16.21
N LYS A 35 5.32 -1.54 14.91
CA LYS A 35 5.02 -0.36 14.10
C LYS A 35 4.51 -0.77 12.73
N VAL A 36 3.40 -0.16 12.32
CA VAL A 36 2.93 -0.23 10.93
C VAL A 36 3.77 0.72 10.10
N VAL A 37 4.45 0.19 9.07
CA VAL A 37 5.37 0.97 8.23
C VAL A 37 4.81 1.31 6.85
N ASN A 38 3.79 0.59 6.41
CA ASN A 38 3.14 0.79 5.13
C ASN A 38 1.71 0.26 5.18
N VAL A 39 0.82 0.90 4.43
CA VAL A 39 -0.56 0.44 4.23
C VAL A 39 -0.82 0.36 2.73
N LEU A 40 -1.44 -0.74 2.32
CA LEU A 40 -1.96 -0.95 0.98
C LEU A 40 -3.49 -0.97 1.07
N ALA A 41 -4.16 -0.11 0.31
CA ALA A 41 -5.60 -0.13 0.16
C ALA A 41 -5.96 -0.31 -1.31
N VAL A 42 -7.05 -1.02 -1.58
CA VAL A 42 -7.57 -1.19 -2.94
C VAL A 42 -9.04 -0.79 -2.94
N CYS A 43 -9.45 -0.02 -3.93
CA CYS A 43 -10.85 0.28 -4.18
C CYS A 43 -11.15 0.16 -5.68
N ASN A 44 -12.43 -0.06 -6.00
CA ASN A 44 -12.90 -0.15 -7.38
C ASN A 44 -13.99 0.89 -7.58
N MET A 45 -13.81 1.73 -8.60
CA MET A 45 -14.84 2.64 -9.07
C MET A 45 -15.82 1.89 -9.99
N PRO A 46 -17.10 2.26 -10.01
CA PRO A 46 -18.11 1.61 -10.85
C PRO A 46 -18.02 2.05 -12.32
N PHE A 47 -16.93 2.70 -12.75
CA PHE A 47 -16.75 3.25 -14.08
C PHE A 47 -15.29 3.21 -14.53
N GLU A 48 -15.09 3.19 -15.84
CA GLU A 48 -13.77 3.23 -16.47
C GLU A 48 -13.16 4.64 -16.45
N ILE A 49 -11.83 4.69 -16.46
CA ILE A 49 -11.05 5.93 -16.39
C ILE A 49 -10.19 6.08 -17.65
N ARG A 50 -10.37 7.20 -18.35
CA ARG A 50 -9.52 7.58 -19.49
C ARG A 50 -8.14 8.06 -19.01
N LEU A 51 -7.21 7.13 -18.84
CA LEU A 51 -5.89 7.37 -18.25
C LEU A 51 -5.08 8.51 -18.90
N PRO A 52 -5.03 8.67 -20.24
CA PRO A 52 -4.28 9.76 -20.86
C PRO A 52 -4.86 11.15 -20.52
N GLU A 53 -6.18 11.27 -20.55
CA GLU A 53 -6.91 12.50 -20.24
C GLU A 53 -6.79 12.85 -18.76
N PHE A 54 -7.00 11.86 -17.89
CA PHE A 54 -6.77 11.99 -16.45
C PHE A 54 -5.34 12.48 -16.16
N THR A 55 -4.33 11.87 -16.79
CA THR A 55 -2.94 12.25 -16.58
C THR A 55 -2.67 13.68 -17.04
N LYS A 56 -3.13 14.05 -18.23
CA LYS A 56 -2.96 15.41 -18.78
C LYS A 56 -3.51 16.48 -17.84
N ASN A 57 -4.69 16.25 -17.26
CA ASN A 57 -5.37 17.19 -16.37
C ASN A 57 -4.74 17.28 -14.97
N ASN A 58 -3.93 16.29 -14.59
CA ASN A 58 -3.37 16.15 -13.24
C ASN A 58 -1.83 16.27 -13.18
N ARG A 59 -1.18 16.72 -14.25
CA ARG A 59 0.25 17.03 -14.20
C ARG A 59 0.52 18.20 -13.24
N PRO A 60 1.64 18.19 -12.48
CA PRO A 60 2.72 17.20 -12.49
C PRO A 60 2.53 16.04 -11.49
N HIS A 61 1.36 15.90 -10.87
CA HIS A 61 1.10 14.89 -9.85
C HIS A 61 0.84 13.49 -10.41
N ALA A 62 0.35 13.43 -11.65
CA ALA A 62 0.09 12.20 -12.40
C ALA A 62 1.15 11.93 -13.47
N SER A 63 1.54 10.67 -13.60
CA SER A 63 2.45 10.14 -14.62
C SER A 63 1.89 8.84 -15.20
N TYR A 64 1.98 8.69 -16.52
CA TYR A 64 1.45 7.54 -17.24
C TYR A 64 2.35 7.19 -18.41
N GLU A 65 2.93 6.00 -18.35
CA GLU A 65 3.83 5.44 -19.35
C GLU A 65 3.33 4.03 -19.69
N PRO A 66 2.35 3.91 -20.61
CA PRO A 66 1.67 2.63 -20.89
C PRO A 66 2.60 1.52 -21.37
N GLU A 67 3.74 1.87 -21.96
CA GLU A 67 4.77 0.92 -22.39
C GLU A 67 5.52 0.28 -21.21
N LEU A 68 5.57 0.96 -20.04
CA LEU A 68 6.21 0.46 -18.83
C LEU A 68 5.21 -0.10 -17.82
N HIS A 69 4.05 0.55 -17.66
CA HIS A 69 3.06 0.18 -16.66
C HIS A 69 1.62 0.55 -17.07
N PRO A 70 0.63 -0.35 -16.90
CA PRO A 70 -0.74 -0.11 -17.36
C PRO A 70 -1.56 0.85 -16.48
N ALA A 71 -1.04 1.31 -15.35
CA ALA A 71 -1.71 2.24 -14.44
C ALA A 71 -1.06 3.64 -14.43
N VAL A 72 -1.88 4.65 -14.20
CA VAL A 72 -1.41 6.00 -13.87
C VAL A 72 -0.86 6.00 -12.46
N CYS A 73 0.36 6.51 -12.29
CA CYS A 73 0.94 6.79 -10.99
C CYS A 73 0.61 8.23 -10.58
N TYR A 74 -0.21 8.39 -9.55
CA TYR A 74 -0.62 9.68 -8.99
C TYR A 74 -0.05 9.86 -7.58
N ARG A 75 0.69 10.93 -7.32
CA ARG A 75 1.38 11.15 -6.04
C ARG A 75 0.76 12.28 -5.22
N ILE A 76 0.27 11.94 -4.02
CA ILE A 76 -0.24 12.90 -3.04
C ILE A 76 0.88 13.24 -2.06
N LYS A 77 1.52 14.40 -2.26
CA LYS A 77 2.67 14.83 -1.44
C LYS A 77 2.32 15.01 0.04
N THR A 78 1.15 15.59 0.33
CA THR A 78 0.70 15.86 1.70
C THR A 78 0.53 14.60 2.54
N LEU A 79 0.07 13.50 1.92
CA LEU A 79 -0.14 12.21 2.57
C LEU A 79 1.04 11.26 2.41
N ARG A 80 2.08 11.63 1.64
CA ARG A 80 3.18 10.73 1.23
C ARG A 80 2.65 9.40 0.68
N ALA A 81 1.56 9.48 -0.08
CA ALA A 81 0.86 8.35 -0.66
C ALA A 81 0.96 8.37 -2.18
N THR A 82 0.95 7.17 -2.77
CA THR A 82 0.95 6.92 -4.21
C THR A 82 -0.28 6.11 -4.57
N LEU A 83 -1.02 6.58 -5.58
CA LEU A 83 -2.17 5.90 -6.15
C LEU A 83 -1.76 5.32 -7.50
N GLN A 84 -2.10 4.08 -7.74
CA GLN A 84 -2.05 3.43 -9.04
C GLN A 84 -3.48 3.28 -9.55
N ILE A 85 -3.81 3.98 -10.63
CA ILE A 85 -5.16 4.06 -11.18
C ILE A 85 -5.18 3.30 -12.51
N PHE A 86 -6.03 2.28 -12.60
CA PHE A 86 -6.20 1.44 -13.78
C PHE A 86 -7.38 1.92 -14.63
N SER A 87 -7.35 1.66 -15.93
CA SER A 87 -8.42 2.04 -16.86
C SER A 87 -9.76 1.40 -16.50
N THR A 88 -9.74 0.25 -15.84
CA THR A 88 -10.91 -0.49 -15.34
C THR A 88 -11.65 0.20 -14.20
N GLY A 89 -11.11 1.30 -13.65
CA GLY A 89 -11.63 1.94 -12.44
C GLY A 89 -11.07 1.36 -11.14
N SER A 90 -10.23 0.33 -11.19
CA SER A 90 -9.48 -0.16 -10.03
C SER A 90 -8.41 0.84 -9.61
N ILE A 91 -8.27 1.05 -8.30
CA ILE A 91 -7.30 1.98 -7.71
C ILE A 91 -6.60 1.27 -6.55
N THR A 92 -5.28 1.31 -6.57
CA THR A 92 -4.44 0.85 -5.47
C THR A 92 -3.75 2.04 -4.81
N VAL A 93 -3.87 2.17 -3.50
CA VAL A 93 -3.26 3.22 -2.69
C VAL A 93 -2.16 2.60 -1.85
N THR A 94 -0.93 3.09 -1.99
CA THR A 94 0.19 2.73 -1.11
C THR A 94 0.66 3.98 -0.39
N GLY A 95 0.65 3.95 0.94
CA GLY A 95 1.02 5.09 1.78
C GLY A 95 1.90 4.68 2.95
N ILE A 96 2.96 5.46 3.17
CA ILE A 96 3.78 5.33 4.38
C ILE A 96 3.00 5.97 5.53
N LEU A 97 2.56 5.15 6.48
CA LEU A 97 2.17 5.67 7.79
C LEU A 97 3.47 6.06 8.50
N MET A 98 3.78 7.36 8.52
CA MET A 98 4.72 7.82 9.54
C MET A 98 3.97 7.90 10.87
N PRO A 99 4.62 7.49 11.98
CA PRO A 99 4.05 7.58 13.31
C PRO A 99 3.84 9.04 13.73
#